data_AF-A0A0D6Z838-F1
#
_entry.id   AF-A0A0D6Z838-F1
#
_cell.length_a   1.000
_cell.length_b   1.000
_cell.length_c   1.000
_cell.angle_alpha   90.00
_cell.angle_beta   90.00
_cell.angle_gamma   90.00
#
_symmetry.space_group_name_H-M   'P 1'
#
loop_
_entity.id
_entity.type
_entity.pdbx_description
1 polymer ?
#
loop_
_entity_poly.entity_id
_entity_poly.type
_entity_poly.pdbx_seq_one_letter_code
_entity_poly.pdbx_strand_id
1 'polypeptide(L)'
;MNRNKMFNRFAKGRSHVYFSELGGSNERSNIVNGYVKCKLIHTTGESLIVPDLIILEEDEENYFKWIQPLSFFGCRLAITDNDTIHSSIVVDISNKQTIELRFSNNDFVRGYDDYSELYKCEIHAPKGLSEYATGTGYFKENFEPYIRLYHHTTAVAKESIMKSEHFYDSRGNFAGTKELTSIGYLYLTCLDKIVNEADLQQVAMSSQKYIFLRTDDDVHIRRLRVLHRQTKELEAVIPLDVNVQAIASQHLHRHLIGATYYAICNPFIYRIGVEPNGGIDFIDSTIEQGNTKKADYIVAGDCRTIEGLIAPYDEENTEYIYKIEKVSESGNPNALEFWLTNRNSDQYTDKEVEFTEFKK
;
A
#
# COMPACT_ATOMS: atom_id res chain seq x y z
N MET A 1 -23.04 5.22 16.09
CA MET A 1 -22.24 4.28 15.28
C MET A 1 -21.07 3.83 16.14
N ASN A 2 -20.59 2.61 15.98
CA ASN A 2 -19.43 2.12 16.72
C ASN A 2 -18.15 2.41 15.92
N ARG A 3 -17.03 2.63 16.61
CA ARG A 3 -15.74 2.72 15.94
C ARG A 3 -15.39 1.34 15.40
N ASN A 4 -15.14 1.26 14.09
CA ASN A 4 -14.52 0.10 13.48
C ASN A 4 -13.01 0.37 13.49
N LYS A 5 -12.29 -0.35 14.36
CA LYS A 5 -10.86 -0.19 14.57
C LYS A 5 -10.01 -0.73 13.42
N MET A 6 -10.57 -1.48 12.47
CA MET A 6 -9.83 -2.07 11.35
C MET A 6 -9.69 -1.12 10.13
N PHE A 7 -10.72 -0.31 9.85
CA PHE A 7 -10.83 0.43 8.57
C PHE A 7 -11.01 1.95 8.71
N ASN A 8 -10.48 2.56 9.77
CA ASN A 8 -10.52 4.01 10.03
C ASN A 8 -11.92 4.62 9.83
N ARG A 9 -12.96 4.00 10.39
CA ARG A 9 -14.35 4.41 10.17
C ARG A 9 -15.26 4.22 11.37
N PHE A 10 -16.38 4.92 11.38
CA PHE A 10 -17.56 4.56 12.14
C PHE A 10 -18.45 3.60 11.33
N ALA A 11 -19.03 2.60 11.98
CA ALA A 11 -19.94 1.64 11.36
C ALA A 11 -21.21 1.39 12.21
N LYS A 12 -22.37 1.27 11.55
CA LYS A 12 -23.62 0.74 12.11
C LYS A 12 -24.44 0.09 10.99
N GLY A 13 -24.52 -1.24 10.98
CA GLY A 13 -25.19 -1.97 9.90
C GLY A 13 -24.53 -1.66 8.55
N ARG A 14 -25.30 -1.19 7.56
CA ARG A 14 -24.79 -0.81 6.23
C ARG A 14 -24.29 0.64 6.14
N SER A 15 -24.31 1.39 7.23
CA SER A 15 -23.90 2.80 7.25
C SER A 15 -22.47 2.92 7.77
N HIS A 16 -21.56 3.38 6.91
CA HIS A 16 -20.15 3.60 7.19
C HIS A 16 -19.78 5.06 6.91
N VAL A 17 -18.94 5.62 7.76
CA VAL A 17 -18.37 6.96 7.60
C VAL A 17 -16.88 6.89 7.97
N TYR A 18 -16.01 7.12 7.00
CA TYR A 18 -14.57 7.11 7.19
C TYR A 18 -14.10 8.42 7.81
N PHE A 19 -13.05 8.35 8.62
CA PHE A 19 -12.38 9.54 9.13
C PHE A 19 -11.56 10.18 8.00
N SER A 20 -11.71 11.48 7.80
CA SER A 20 -10.85 12.26 6.90
C SER A 20 -9.48 12.57 7.52
N GLU A 21 -9.42 12.61 8.85
CA GLU A 21 -8.20 12.88 9.60
C GLU A 21 -7.37 11.61 9.75
N LEU A 22 -6.06 11.75 9.55
CA LEU A 22 -5.05 10.74 9.81
C LEU A 22 -4.29 11.11 11.09
N GLY A 23 -3.99 10.11 11.91
CA GLY A 23 -3.34 10.31 13.21
C GLY A 23 -4.20 11.03 14.26
N GLY A 24 -3.66 11.17 15.48
CA GLY A 24 -4.28 11.98 16.53
C GLY A 24 -4.03 11.49 17.96
N SER A 25 -3.87 10.18 18.16
CA SER A 25 -3.50 9.58 19.44
C SER A 25 -2.06 9.13 19.42
N ASN A 26 -1.25 9.69 20.33
CA ASN A 26 0.18 9.38 20.47
C ASN A 26 0.48 8.40 21.62
N GLU A 27 -0.50 7.61 22.06
CA GLU A 27 -0.28 6.57 23.07
C GLU A 27 0.61 5.45 22.48
N ARG A 28 1.90 5.46 22.83
CA ARG A 28 2.94 4.55 22.32
C ARG A 28 3.71 3.87 23.46
N SER A 29 3.03 3.66 24.59
CA SER A 29 3.65 3.13 25.82
C SER A 29 3.82 1.62 25.82
N ASN A 30 3.11 0.89 24.94
CA ASN A 30 3.22 -0.55 24.83
C ASN A 30 4.16 -0.91 23.68
N ILE A 31 5.06 -1.86 23.90
CA ILE A 31 5.98 -2.38 22.87
C ILE A 31 5.53 -3.80 22.55
N VAL A 32 5.35 -4.09 21.27
CA VAL A 32 5.15 -5.45 20.77
C VAL A 32 6.16 -5.74 19.68
N ASN A 33 6.54 -7.00 19.53
CA ASN A 33 7.41 -7.43 18.43
C ASN A 33 6.56 -7.71 17.18
N GLY A 34 7.17 -7.50 16.03
CA GLY A 34 6.55 -7.77 14.75
C GLY A 34 7.54 -7.64 13.61
N TYR A 35 7.00 -7.47 12.41
CA TYR A 35 7.80 -7.22 11.22
C TYR A 35 7.26 -6.03 10.47
N VAL A 36 8.13 -5.34 9.74
CA VAL A 36 7.75 -4.32 8.76
C VAL A 36 8.32 -4.72 7.41
N LYS A 37 7.47 -4.74 6.40
CA LYS A 37 7.86 -4.79 5.00
C LYS A 37 7.97 -3.35 4.50
N CYS A 38 9.11 -2.96 3.95
CA CYS A 38 9.31 -1.62 3.44
C CYS A 38 10.17 -1.57 2.17
N LYS A 39 10.09 -0.46 1.44
CA LYS A 39 10.91 -0.18 0.26
C LYS A 39 11.70 1.10 0.45
N LEU A 40 12.89 1.15 -0.14
CA LEU A 40 13.61 2.41 -0.32
C LEU A 40 13.24 2.98 -1.69
N ILE A 41 12.86 4.26 -1.72
CA ILE A 41 12.53 4.98 -2.95
C ILE A 41 13.28 6.32 -3.02
N HIS A 42 13.50 6.81 -4.23
CA HIS A 42 14.25 8.02 -4.51
C HIS A 42 13.46 8.98 -5.38
N THR A 43 13.57 10.27 -5.10
CA THR A 43 13.24 11.36 -6.03
C THR A 43 14.36 12.41 -5.99
N THR A 44 14.22 13.48 -6.76
CA THR A 44 15.19 14.57 -6.75
C THR A 44 15.34 15.16 -5.35
N GLY A 45 16.52 14.96 -4.75
CA GLY A 45 16.90 15.56 -3.47
C GLY A 45 16.43 14.82 -2.21
N GLU A 46 15.72 13.70 -2.32
CA GLU A 46 15.29 12.92 -1.16
C GLU A 46 15.21 11.41 -1.41
N SER A 47 15.42 10.65 -0.33
CA SER A 47 15.23 9.20 -0.26
C SER A 47 14.27 8.90 0.87
N LEU A 48 13.33 7.98 0.65
CA LEU A 48 12.28 7.65 1.60
C LEU A 48 12.20 6.14 1.80
N ILE A 49 12.09 5.72 3.07
CA ILE A 49 11.70 4.35 3.41
C ILE A 49 10.18 4.34 3.56
N VAL A 50 9.51 3.58 2.70
CA VAL A 50 8.04 3.46 2.67
C VAL A 50 7.63 2.16 3.36
N PRO A 51 6.87 2.22 4.47
CA PRO A 51 6.28 1.03 5.06
C PRO A 51 5.10 0.55 4.21
N ASP A 52 5.19 -0.67 3.66
CA ASP A 52 4.13 -1.28 2.87
C ASP A 52 3.12 -2.04 3.75
N LEU A 53 3.66 -2.80 4.73
CA LEU A 53 2.88 -3.73 5.55
C LEU A 53 3.51 -3.86 6.93
N ILE A 54 2.69 -3.80 7.96
CA ILE A 54 3.10 -4.07 9.35
C ILE A 54 2.50 -5.40 9.77
N ILE A 55 3.32 -6.32 10.23
CA ILE A 55 2.95 -7.67 10.65
C ILE A 55 3.10 -7.77 12.17
N LEU A 56 2.05 -8.24 12.83
CA LEU A 56 2.02 -8.50 14.26
C LEU A 56 2.29 -9.98 14.49
N GLU A 57 3.32 -10.30 15.30
CA GLU A 57 3.53 -11.67 15.76
C GLU A 57 2.31 -12.13 16.59
N GLU A 58 1.82 -13.34 16.34
CA GLU A 58 0.75 -14.00 17.09
C GLU A 58 1.29 -15.30 17.72
N ASP A 59 0.57 -15.86 18.69
CA ASP A 59 1.00 -17.07 19.42
C ASP A 59 0.97 -18.34 18.54
N GLU A 60 0.17 -18.34 17.47
CA GLU A 60 0.05 -19.46 16.53
C GLU A 60 1.18 -19.44 15.51
N GLU A 61 1.87 -20.57 15.35
CA GLU A 61 3.02 -20.71 14.46
C GLU A 61 2.64 -20.36 13.01
N ASN A 62 3.41 -19.48 12.38
CA ASN A 62 3.24 -18.97 11.02
C ASN A 62 2.00 -18.10 10.77
N TYR A 63 1.06 -17.95 11.70
CA TYR A 63 -0.08 -17.06 11.52
C TYR A 63 0.22 -15.65 12.01
N PHE A 64 -0.37 -14.63 11.38
CA PHE A 64 -0.22 -13.26 11.82
C PHE A 64 -1.46 -12.40 11.56
N LYS A 65 -1.57 -11.32 12.33
CA LYS A 65 -2.39 -10.17 11.98
C LYS A 65 -1.53 -9.11 11.30
N TRP A 66 -2.12 -8.32 10.42
CA TRP A 66 -1.38 -7.24 9.76
C TRP A 66 -2.16 -5.93 9.80
N ILE A 67 -1.42 -4.83 9.74
CA ILE A 67 -1.94 -3.46 9.72
C ILE A 67 -1.48 -2.80 8.42
N GLN A 68 -2.44 -2.19 7.72
CA GLN A 68 -2.19 -1.29 6.60
C GLN A 68 -1.79 0.09 7.14
N PRO A 69 -0.57 0.58 6.84
CA PRO A 69 -0.23 1.98 7.07
C PRO A 69 -1.21 2.92 6.36
N LEU A 70 -1.56 4.05 6.98
CA LEU A 70 -2.41 5.08 6.34
C LEU A 70 -1.59 6.31 5.95
N SER A 71 -0.73 6.77 6.84
CA SER A 71 0.27 7.81 6.59
C SER A 71 1.50 7.59 7.45
N PHE A 72 2.61 8.23 7.10
CA PHE A 72 3.86 8.13 7.83
C PHE A 72 4.74 9.37 7.64
N PHE A 73 5.63 9.60 8.60
CA PHE A 73 6.69 10.59 8.48
C PHE A 73 7.94 9.97 7.85
N GLY A 74 8.80 10.82 7.28
CA GLY A 74 10.12 10.41 6.84
C GLY A 74 10.90 9.68 7.95
N CYS A 75 11.58 8.61 7.57
CA CYS A 75 12.35 7.77 8.48
C CYS A 75 13.45 8.57 9.17
N ARG A 76 13.59 8.38 10.48
CA ARG A 76 14.71 8.91 11.28
C ARG A 76 15.79 7.85 11.41
N LEU A 77 17.00 8.20 10.99
CA LEU A 77 18.16 7.33 11.10
C LEU A 77 19.11 7.81 12.20
N ALA A 78 19.59 6.90 13.03
CA ALA A 78 20.64 7.14 14.02
C ALA A 78 21.74 6.09 13.85
N ILE A 79 22.97 6.55 13.68
CA ILE A 79 24.13 5.69 13.43
C ILE A 79 24.95 5.65 14.71
N THR A 80 25.31 4.45 15.16
CA THR A 80 26.17 4.22 16.33
C THR A 80 27.63 4.00 15.91
N ASP A 81 28.55 4.04 16.88
CA ASP A 81 29.98 3.83 16.64
C ASP A 81 30.33 2.43 16.11
N ASN A 82 29.41 1.45 16.24
CA ASN A 82 29.59 0.09 15.74
C ASN A 82 28.92 -0.11 14.36
N ASP A 83 28.72 0.97 13.59
CA ASP A 83 28.04 0.99 12.29
C ASP A 83 26.60 0.39 12.32
N THR A 84 25.99 0.29 13.51
CA THR A 84 24.57 -0.07 13.61
C THR A 84 23.73 1.15 13.28
N ILE A 85 22.84 1.00 12.29
CA ILE A 85 21.94 2.02 11.78
C ILE A 85 20.55 1.73 12.34
N HIS A 86 20.12 2.52 13.32
CA HIS A 86 18.77 2.45 13.85
C HIS A 86 17.83 3.32 13.02
N SER A 87 16.68 2.75 12.68
CA SER A 87 15.58 3.34 11.94
C SER A 87 14.37 3.51 12.86
N SER A 88 13.72 4.67 12.77
CA SER A 88 12.42 4.94 13.41
C SER A 88 11.47 5.58 12.40
N ILE A 89 10.30 4.96 12.23
CA ILE A 89 9.22 5.45 11.35
C ILE A 89 7.96 5.63 12.19
N VAL A 90 7.43 6.85 12.22
CA VAL A 90 6.14 7.15 12.85
C VAL A 90 5.05 6.97 11.80
N VAL A 91 4.07 6.12 12.11
CA VAL A 91 3.03 5.68 11.18
C VAL A 91 1.66 5.88 11.81
N ASP A 92 0.73 6.48 11.06
CA ASP A 92 -0.67 6.51 11.41
C ASP A 92 -1.39 5.26 10.89
N ILE A 93 -2.21 4.69 11.78
CA ILE A 93 -3.02 3.52 11.51
C ILE A 93 -4.49 3.85 11.78
N SER A 94 -5.36 2.88 11.53
CA SER A 94 -6.79 3.01 11.67
C SER A 94 -7.24 3.58 13.04
N ASN A 95 -8.34 4.34 12.99
CA ASN A 95 -9.02 4.95 14.13
C ASN A 95 -8.14 5.98 14.86
N LYS A 96 -7.44 6.80 14.07
CA LYS A 96 -6.64 7.95 14.49
C LYS A 96 -5.53 7.58 15.49
N GLN A 97 -5.00 6.37 15.40
CA GLN A 97 -3.86 5.96 16.22
C GLN A 97 -2.57 6.19 15.48
N THR A 98 -1.52 6.56 16.22
CA THR A 98 -0.18 6.73 15.70
C THR A 98 0.75 5.76 16.45
N ILE A 99 1.50 4.97 15.70
CA ILE A 99 2.50 4.03 16.21
C ILE A 99 3.90 4.47 15.78
N GLU A 100 4.93 3.87 16.37
CA GLU A 100 6.30 4.03 15.93
C GLU A 100 6.93 2.65 15.72
N LEU A 101 7.48 2.44 14.53
CA LEU A 101 8.22 1.25 14.15
C LEU A 101 9.70 1.53 14.38
N ARG A 102 10.40 0.63 15.07
CA ARG A 102 11.85 0.71 15.27
C ARG A 102 12.52 -0.58 14.85
N PHE A 103 13.57 -0.46 14.06
CA PHE A 103 14.38 -1.57 13.57
C PHE A 103 15.78 -1.06 13.22
N SER A 104 16.70 -1.96 12.90
CA SER A 104 18.06 -1.62 12.48
C SER A 104 18.49 -2.41 11.25
N ASN A 105 19.65 -2.07 10.70
CA ASN A 105 20.30 -2.86 9.65
C ASN A 105 20.52 -4.33 10.06
N ASN A 106 20.71 -4.59 11.36
CA ASN A 106 20.90 -5.95 11.90
C ASN A 106 19.59 -6.74 12.04
N ASP A 107 18.43 -6.07 11.97
CA ASP A 107 17.11 -6.72 12.06
C ASP A 107 16.58 -7.16 10.69
N PHE A 108 17.40 -7.03 9.64
CA PHE A 108 17.07 -7.49 8.29
C PHE A 108 16.79 -8.99 8.29
N VAL A 109 15.64 -9.37 7.75
CA VAL A 109 15.22 -10.77 7.61
C VAL A 109 15.49 -11.26 6.20
N ARG A 110 14.96 -10.55 5.19
CA ARG A 110 15.18 -10.88 3.77
C ARG A 110 14.72 -9.76 2.83
N GLY A 111 15.25 -9.80 1.61
CA GLY A 111 14.71 -9.08 0.45
C GLY A 111 13.67 -9.92 -0.30
N TYR A 112 12.87 -9.23 -1.11
CA TYR A 112 11.80 -9.78 -1.94
C TYR A 112 11.92 -9.33 -3.40
N ASP A 113 11.25 -10.05 -4.31
CA ASP A 113 11.30 -9.82 -5.76
C ASP A 113 10.56 -8.55 -6.20
N ASP A 114 9.82 -7.92 -5.30
CA ASP A 114 9.23 -6.60 -5.53
C ASP A 114 10.16 -5.46 -5.07
N TYR A 115 11.41 -5.76 -4.68
CA TYR A 115 12.40 -4.83 -4.13
C TYR A 115 12.04 -4.27 -2.75
N SER A 116 11.08 -4.87 -2.05
CA SER A 116 10.91 -4.62 -0.63
C SER A 116 11.81 -5.52 0.21
N GLU A 117 11.98 -5.11 1.46
CA GLU A 117 12.71 -5.83 2.47
C GLU A 117 11.84 -6.03 3.69
N LEU A 118 12.00 -7.18 4.35
CA LEU A 118 11.39 -7.48 5.64
C LEU A 118 12.41 -7.24 6.75
N TYR A 119 12.01 -6.47 7.74
CA TYR A 119 12.76 -6.28 8.98
C TYR A 119 11.95 -6.78 10.17
N LYS A 120 12.62 -7.43 11.12
CA LYS A 120 12.06 -7.56 12.47
C LYS A 120 12.04 -6.19 13.12
N CYS A 121 11.00 -5.87 13.88
CA CYS A 121 10.85 -4.54 14.47
C CYS A 121 10.17 -4.57 15.83
N GLU A 122 10.46 -3.53 16.62
CA GLU A 122 9.67 -3.14 17.77
C GLU A 122 8.57 -2.18 17.32
N ILE A 123 7.33 -2.45 17.73
CA ILE A 123 6.17 -1.62 17.44
C ILE A 123 5.71 -0.95 18.74
N HIS A 124 5.97 0.34 18.85
CA HIS A 124 5.51 1.18 19.95
C HIS A 124 4.09 1.68 19.66
N ALA A 125 3.13 1.24 20.45
CA ALA A 125 1.71 1.32 20.14
C ALA A 125 0.84 1.48 21.40
N PRO A 126 -0.47 1.76 21.22
CA PRO A 126 -1.43 1.66 22.31
C PRO A 126 -1.62 0.20 22.74
N LYS A 127 -2.19 0.00 23.93
CA LYS A 127 -2.62 -1.34 24.36
C LYS A 127 -3.68 -1.90 23.41
N GLY A 128 -3.65 -3.21 23.18
CA GLY A 128 -4.59 -3.89 22.28
C GLY A 128 -4.38 -3.57 20.80
N LEU A 129 -3.12 -3.43 20.37
CA LEU A 129 -2.76 -3.13 18.97
C LEU A 129 -3.44 -4.08 17.96
N SER A 130 -3.60 -5.36 18.31
CA SER A 130 -4.25 -6.37 17.47
C SER A 130 -5.70 -6.04 17.10
N GLU A 131 -6.40 -5.19 17.87
CA GLU A 131 -7.74 -4.71 17.53
C GLU A 131 -7.76 -3.75 16.33
N TYR A 132 -6.60 -3.20 15.97
CA TYR A 132 -6.42 -2.29 14.83
C TYR A 132 -5.94 -3.01 13.56
N ALA A 133 -5.77 -4.33 13.62
CA ALA A 133 -5.40 -5.15 12.47
C ALA A 133 -6.38 -4.93 11.32
N THR A 134 -5.84 -4.68 10.13
CA THR A 134 -6.61 -4.56 8.89
C THR A 134 -7.10 -5.93 8.42
N GLY A 135 -6.30 -6.98 8.65
CA GLY A 135 -6.66 -8.33 8.30
C GLY A 135 -5.72 -9.36 8.91
N THR A 136 -5.79 -10.56 8.37
CA THR A 136 -5.01 -11.73 8.80
C THR A 136 -4.21 -12.28 7.64
N GLY A 137 -3.17 -13.05 7.96
CA GLY A 137 -2.28 -13.66 7.01
C GLY A 137 -1.48 -14.78 7.64
N TYR A 138 -0.59 -15.37 6.85
CA TYR A 138 0.33 -16.40 7.31
C TYR A 138 1.63 -16.34 6.52
N PHE A 139 2.70 -16.86 7.11
CA PHE A 139 3.96 -17.10 6.42
C PHE A 139 3.95 -18.48 5.79
N LYS A 140 4.34 -18.58 4.53
CA LYS A 140 4.84 -19.85 3.94
C LYS A 140 6.33 -20.00 4.24
N GLU A 141 6.92 -21.08 3.71
CA GLU A 141 8.36 -21.33 3.76
C GLU A 141 9.19 -20.09 3.43
N ASN A 142 10.35 -19.95 4.08
CA ASN A 142 11.26 -18.81 3.91
C ASN A 142 10.69 -17.43 4.28
N PHE A 143 9.70 -17.33 5.17
CA PHE A 143 9.08 -16.03 5.55
C PHE A 143 8.44 -15.31 4.35
N GLU A 144 7.72 -16.04 3.50
CA GLU A 144 6.88 -15.44 2.47
C GLU A 144 5.51 -15.08 3.04
N PRO A 145 5.15 -13.79 3.16
CA PRO A 145 3.89 -13.39 3.77
C PRO A 145 2.74 -13.49 2.76
N TYR A 146 1.65 -14.13 3.18
CA TYR A 146 0.38 -14.18 2.45
C TYR A 146 -0.67 -13.44 3.26
N ILE A 147 -1.42 -12.54 2.63
CA ILE A 147 -2.52 -11.81 3.28
C ILE A 147 -3.85 -12.12 2.61
N ARG A 148 -4.91 -12.15 3.42
CA ARG A 148 -6.28 -12.33 2.91
C ARG A 148 -6.79 -11.02 2.31
N LEU A 149 -7.13 -11.06 1.02
CA LEU A 149 -7.76 -9.97 0.27
C LEU A 149 -9.02 -10.48 -0.43
N TYR A 150 -9.80 -9.55 -0.99
CA TYR A 150 -11.11 -9.82 -1.56
C TYR A 150 -11.27 -9.18 -2.93
N HIS A 151 -11.72 -9.98 -3.90
CA HIS A 151 -12.21 -9.49 -5.17
C HIS A 151 -13.73 -9.36 -5.12
N HIS A 152 -14.25 -8.17 -5.43
CA HIS A 152 -15.69 -7.88 -5.46
C HIS A 152 -16.19 -7.84 -6.89
N THR A 153 -17.26 -8.57 -7.18
CA THR A 153 -17.77 -8.74 -8.54
C THR A 153 -19.26 -9.14 -8.56
N THR A 154 -19.78 -9.41 -9.75
CA THR A 154 -21.15 -9.93 -9.92
C THR A 154 -21.20 -11.43 -9.68
N ALA A 155 -22.38 -11.97 -9.34
CA ALA A 155 -22.56 -13.42 -9.14
C ALA A 155 -22.14 -14.24 -10.37
N VAL A 156 -22.52 -13.79 -11.57
CA VAL A 156 -22.18 -14.45 -12.84
C VAL A 156 -20.66 -14.46 -13.08
N ALA A 157 -19.99 -13.34 -12.84
CA ALA A 157 -18.53 -13.27 -12.99
C ALA A 157 -17.82 -14.15 -11.96
N LYS A 158 -18.31 -14.19 -10.71
CA LYS A 158 -17.79 -15.10 -9.69
C LYS A 158 -17.88 -16.56 -10.12
N GLU A 159 -19.03 -17.00 -10.63
CA GLU A 159 -19.18 -18.38 -11.13
C GLU A 159 -18.19 -18.69 -12.25
N SER A 160 -17.98 -17.77 -13.18
CA SER A 160 -16.99 -17.93 -14.25
C SER A 160 -15.57 -18.05 -13.70
N ILE A 161 -15.16 -17.14 -12.81
CA ILE A 161 -13.81 -17.10 -12.23
C ILE A 161 -13.53 -18.35 -11.40
N MET A 162 -14.47 -18.78 -10.56
CA MET A 162 -14.30 -19.98 -9.73
C MET A 162 -14.24 -21.26 -10.57
N LYS A 163 -14.86 -21.27 -11.76
CA LYS A 163 -14.80 -22.42 -12.68
C LYS A 163 -13.49 -22.47 -13.46
N SER A 164 -12.95 -21.31 -13.83
CA SER A 164 -11.70 -21.22 -14.61
C SER A 164 -10.45 -21.14 -13.74
N GLU A 165 -10.60 -20.85 -12.44
CA GLU A 165 -9.47 -20.59 -11.52
C GLU A 165 -8.53 -19.49 -12.02
N HIS A 166 -9.11 -18.54 -12.78
CA HIS A 166 -8.36 -17.55 -13.55
C HIS A 166 -9.03 -16.18 -13.51
N PHE A 167 -8.23 -15.14 -13.29
CA PHE A 167 -8.63 -13.74 -13.45
C PHE A 167 -8.04 -13.16 -14.72
N TYR A 168 -8.89 -12.60 -15.58
CA TYR A 168 -8.45 -11.79 -16.71
C TYR A 168 -7.87 -10.44 -16.25
N ASP A 169 -6.94 -9.90 -17.02
CA ASP A 169 -6.33 -8.61 -16.73
C ASP A 169 -7.31 -7.44 -16.89
N SER A 170 -7.40 -6.57 -15.87
CA SER A 170 -8.04 -5.27 -16.00
C SER A 170 -7.02 -4.25 -16.49
N ARG A 171 -7.30 -3.62 -17.63
CA ARG A 171 -6.42 -2.58 -18.20
C ARG A 171 -6.73 -1.18 -17.70
N GLY A 172 -7.53 -1.03 -16.64
CA GLY A 172 -7.74 0.29 -16.04
C GLY A 172 -6.48 0.80 -15.36
N ASN A 173 -6.17 2.09 -15.50
CA ASN A 173 -5.25 2.81 -14.61
C ASN A 173 -5.78 2.88 -13.17
N PHE A 174 -5.05 3.49 -12.23
CA PHE A 174 -5.43 3.56 -10.81
C PHE A 174 -6.84 4.14 -10.59
N ALA A 175 -7.24 5.15 -11.37
CA ALA A 175 -8.60 5.71 -11.34
C ALA A 175 -9.65 4.85 -12.06
N GLY A 176 -9.23 3.87 -12.84
CA GLY A 176 -10.06 3.04 -13.72
C GLY A 176 -10.69 3.82 -14.88
N THR A 177 -10.02 4.86 -15.38
CA THR A 177 -10.56 5.75 -16.43
C THR A 177 -9.77 5.76 -17.73
N LYS A 178 -8.53 5.27 -17.72
CA LYS A 178 -7.67 5.11 -18.89
C LYS A 178 -7.24 3.65 -19.07
N GLU A 179 -6.89 3.31 -20.30
CA GLU A 179 -6.49 1.96 -20.68
C GLU A 179 -4.95 1.85 -20.74
N LEU A 180 -4.39 0.91 -19.97
CA LEU A 180 -2.99 0.54 -19.94
C LEU A 180 -2.68 -0.47 -21.04
N THR A 181 -1.48 -0.36 -21.64
CA THR A 181 -1.03 -1.26 -22.71
C THR A 181 0.17 -2.11 -22.33
N SER A 182 1.02 -1.65 -21.41
CA SER A 182 2.22 -2.38 -20.98
C SER A 182 2.04 -3.23 -19.72
N ILE A 183 0.95 -3.04 -18.97
CA ILE A 183 0.61 -3.82 -17.77
C ILE A 183 -0.90 -3.92 -17.61
N GLY A 184 -1.37 -5.05 -17.09
CA GLY A 184 -2.74 -5.23 -16.60
C GLY A 184 -2.76 -5.42 -15.09
N TYR A 185 -3.93 -5.27 -14.47
CA TYR A 185 -4.07 -5.41 -13.02
C TYR A 185 -5.25 -6.32 -12.63
N LEU A 186 -5.05 -7.11 -11.57
CA LEU A 186 -6.14 -7.61 -10.73
C LEU A 186 -6.31 -6.66 -9.54
N TYR A 187 -7.53 -6.14 -9.37
CA TYR A 187 -7.89 -5.23 -8.27
C TYR A 187 -8.53 -6.00 -7.11
N LEU A 188 -7.98 -5.79 -5.92
CA LEU A 188 -8.37 -6.42 -4.67
C LEU A 188 -8.51 -5.37 -3.56
N THR A 189 -9.19 -5.74 -2.48
CA THR A 189 -9.31 -4.90 -1.28
C THR A 189 -9.29 -5.76 -0.02
N CYS A 190 -8.88 -5.18 1.11
CA CYS A 190 -9.02 -5.81 2.42
C CYS A 190 -10.45 -5.71 3.00
N LEU A 191 -11.33 -4.95 2.35
CA LEU A 191 -12.74 -4.88 2.72
C LEU A 191 -13.45 -6.19 2.32
N ASP A 192 -13.96 -6.94 3.28
CA ASP A 192 -14.70 -8.18 3.02
C ASP A 192 -16.07 -7.92 2.36
N LYS A 193 -16.59 -6.69 2.48
CA LYS A 193 -17.87 -6.22 1.92
C LYS A 193 -17.82 -4.73 1.57
N ILE A 194 -18.45 -4.38 0.45
CA ILE A 194 -18.72 -3.00 0.03
C ILE A 194 -20.23 -2.75 0.15
N VAL A 195 -20.67 -2.00 1.17
CA VAL A 195 -22.11 -1.91 1.50
C VAL A 195 -22.72 -0.54 1.24
N ASN A 196 -21.91 0.50 1.02
CA ASN A 196 -22.35 1.86 0.70
C ASN A 196 -21.33 2.62 -0.18
N GLU A 197 -21.67 3.87 -0.51
CA GLU A 197 -20.83 4.76 -1.32
C GLU A 197 -19.48 5.10 -0.65
N ALA A 198 -19.43 5.20 0.68
CA ALA A 198 -18.18 5.52 1.38
C ALA A 198 -17.15 4.39 1.23
N ASP A 199 -17.61 3.13 1.26
CA ASP A 199 -16.75 1.97 0.97
C ASP A 199 -16.28 1.95 -0.50
N LEU A 200 -17.17 2.26 -1.45
CA LEU A 200 -16.81 2.37 -2.88
C LEU A 200 -15.69 3.38 -3.09
N GLN A 201 -15.77 4.53 -2.43
CA GLN A 201 -14.78 5.60 -2.55
C GLN A 201 -13.41 5.19 -1.99
N GLN A 202 -13.36 4.32 -0.97
CA GLN A 202 -12.09 3.77 -0.48
C GLN A 202 -11.38 2.91 -1.50
N VAL A 203 -12.12 2.32 -2.44
CA VAL A 203 -11.56 1.50 -3.53
C VAL A 203 -11.56 2.23 -4.88
N ALA A 204 -11.46 3.57 -4.85
CA ALA A 204 -11.41 4.45 -6.02
C ALA A 204 -12.55 4.21 -7.03
N MET A 205 -13.75 3.91 -6.51
CA MET A 205 -14.97 3.77 -7.31
C MET A 205 -16.05 4.72 -6.79
N SER A 206 -17.02 5.07 -7.65
CA SER A 206 -18.16 5.88 -7.23
C SER A 206 -19.40 5.66 -8.08
N SER A 207 -20.58 5.68 -7.43
CA SER A 207 -21.86 5.72 -8.14
C SER A 207 -22.07 7.03 -8.91
N GLN A 208 -21.38 8.11 -8.53
CA GLN A 208 -21.45 9.41 -9.20
C GLN A 208 -20.35 9.59 -10.26
N LYS A 209 -19.43 8.61 -10.39
CA LYS A 209 -18.26 8.62 -11.30
C LYS A 209 -17.15 9.60 -10.90
N TYR A 210 -17.16 10.10 -9.67
CA TYR A 210 -16.11 10.99 -9.18
C TYR A 210 -15.88 10.88 -7.69
N ILE A 211 -14.68 11.26 -7.27
CA ILE A 211 -14.33 11.56 -5.89
C ILE A 211 -13.90 13.02 -5.78
N PHE A 212 -13.89 13.54 -4.55
CA PHE A 212 -13.38 14.87 -4.25
C PHE A 212 -12.03 14.75 -3.56
N LEU A 213 -11.06 15.46 -4.11
CA LEU A 213 -9.74 15.64 -3.51
C LEU A 213 -9.60 17.10 -3.10
N ARG A 214 -8.80 17.37 -2.07
CA ARG A 214 -8.55 18.72 -1.58
C ARG A 214 -7.06 18.94 -1.32
N THR A 215 -6.57 20.13 -1.64
CA THR A 215 -5.20 20.55 -1.37
C THR A 215 -4.97 20.83 0.12
N ASP A 216 -3.70 20.82 0.53
CA ASP A 216 -3.27 21.01 1.92
C ASP A 216 -3.73 22.33 2.56
N ASP A 217 -3.88 23.37 1.76
CA ASP A 217 -4.36 24.69 2.19
C ASP A 217 -5.88 24.75 2.39
N ASP A 218 -6.59 23.65 2.13
CA ASP A 218 -8.05 23.54 2.07
C ASP A 218 -8.73 24.48 1.06
N VAL A 219 -7.98 25.20 0.21
CA VAL A 219 -8.51 26.22 -0.70
C VAL A 219 -9.07 25.58 -1.97
N HIS A 220 -8.36 24.61 -2.54
CA HIS A 220 -8.71 24.05 -3.84
C HIS A 220 -9.32 22.66 -3.68
N ILE A 221 -10.50 22.47 -4.29
CA ILE A 221 -11.20 21.19 -4.34
C ILE A 221 -11.22 20.72 -5.79
N ARG A 222 -10.71 19.52 -6.04
CA ARG A 222 -10.74 18.87 -7.35
C ARG A 222 -11.77 17.75 -7.36
N ARG A 223 -12.70 17.82 -8.32
CA ARG A 223 -13.55 16.69 -8.68
C ARG A 223 -12.79 15.81 -9.67
N LEU A 224 -12.36 14.65 -9.22
CA LEU A 224 -11.61 13.67 -10.02
C LEU A 224 -12.56 12.60 -10.54
N ARG A 225 -12.49 12.27 -11.83
CA ARG A 225 -13.27 11.18 -12.40
C ARG A 225 -12.67 9.83 -11.98
N VAL A 226 -13.52 8.90 -11.58
CA VAL A 226 -13.14 7.52 -11.24
C VAL A 226 -14.10 6.51 -11.86
N LEU A 227 -13.76 5.23 -11.78
CA LEU A 227 -14.58 4.14 -12.28
C LEU A 227 -16.00 4.19 -11.70
N HIS A 228 -16.99 4.08 -12.59
CA HIS A 228 -18.39 3.99 -12.19
C HIS A 228 -18.73 2.58 -11.71
N ARG A 229 -19.20 2.47 -10.47
CA ARG A 229 -19.80 1.25 -9.92
C ARG A 229 -20.92 1.55 -8.96
N GLN A 230 -21.85 0.61 -8.83
CA GLN A 230 -22.88 0.61 -7.80
C GLN A 230 -22.64 -0.55 -6.84
N THR A 231 -22.94 -0.36 -5.55
CA THR A 231 -22.71 -1.40 -4.53
C THR A 231 -23.45 -2.71 -4.83
N LYS A 232 -24.63 -2.63 -5.47
CA LYS A 232 -25.44 -3.79 -5.88
C LYS A 232 -24.76 -4.65 -6.96
N GLU A 233 -23.76 -4.12 -7.66
CA GLU A 233 -23.00 -4.83 -8.69
C GLU A 233 -21.82 -5.62 -8.07
N LEU A 234 -21.56 -5.44 -6.78
CA LEU A 234 -20.43 -5.95 -6.03
C LEU A 234 -20.88 -6.90 -4.89
N GLU A 235 -21.98 -7.62 -5.10
CA GLU A 235 -22.58 -8.48 -4.07
C GLU A 235 -21.87 -9.83 -3.93
N ALA A 236 -21.11 -10.26 -4.94
CA ALA A 236 -20.33 -11.49 -4.90
C ALA A 236 -18.87 -11.19 -4.55
N VAL A 237 -18.33 -11.99 -3.63
CA VAL A 237 -16.97 -11.83 -3.12
C VAL A 237 -16.17 -13.12 -3.32
N ILE A 238 -14.94 -12.99 -3.79
CA ILE A 238 -13.96 -14.08 -3.89
C ILE A 238 -12.80 -13.76 -2.92
N PRO A 239 -12.67 -14.50 -1.81
CA PRO A 239 -11.57 -14.32 -0.87
C PRO A 239 -10.31 -15.01 -1.40
N LEU A 240 -9.16 -14.35 -1.33
CA LEU A 240 -7.89 -14.84 -1.87
C LEU A 240 -6.76 -14.64 -0.85
N ASP A 241 -5.91 -15.63 -0.68
CA ASP A 241 -4.63 -15.50 0.00
C ASP A 241 -3.58 -15.07 -1.02
N VAL A 242 -3.00 -13.89 -0.82
CA VAL A 242 -2.13 -13.26 -1.82
C VAL A 242 -0.73 -13.12 -1.25
N ASN A 243 0.26 -13.66 -1.96
CA ASN A 243 1.67 -13.38 -1.65
C ASN A 243 1.90 -11.86 -1.74
N VAL A 244 2.35 -11.24 -0.65
CA VAL A 244 2.46 -9.76 -0.59
C VAL A 244 3.47 -9.21 -1.61
N GLN A 245 4.38 -10.05 -2.11
CA GLN A 245 5.33 -9.68 -3.16
C GLN A 245 4.65 -9.52 -4.53
N ALA A 246 3.50 -10.15 -4.76
CA ALA A 246 2.72 -9.99 -5.99
C ALA A 246 2.02 -8.61 -6.06
N ILE A 247 1.88 -7.93 -4.93
CA ILE A 247 1.15 -6.66 -4.81
C ILE A 247 2.05 -5.54 -5.33
N ALA A 248 1.53 -4.77 -6.28
CA ALA A 248 2.18 -3.57 -6.78
C ALA A 248 2.26 -2.50 -5.69
N SER A 249 3.37 -1.76 -5.69
CA SER A 249 3.63 -0.66 -4.77
C SER A 249 2.49 0.39 -4.78
N GLN A 250 2.11 0.87 -3.60
CA GLN A 250 1.08 1.89 -3.46
C GLN A 250 1.61 3.29 -3.78
N HIS A 251 0.77 4.13 -4.38
CA HIS A 251 1.08 5.53 -4.63
C HIS A 251 0.94 6.36 -3.35
N LEU A 252 1.58 7.52 -3.34
CA LEU A 252 1.61 8.40 -2.17
C LEU A 252 1.06 9.80 -2.49
N HIS A 253 0.53 10.42 -1.45
CA HIS A 253 0.24 11.83 -1.37
C HIS A 253 1.25 12.45 -0.38
N ARG A 254 2.08 13.36 -0.87
CA ARG A 254 3.03 14.11 -0.07
C ARG A 254 2.38 15.38 0.43
N HIS A 255 2.31 15.53 1.74
CA HIS A 255 1.72 16.68 2.41
C HIS A 255 2.80 17.54 3.07
N LEU A 256 2.54 18.84 3.17
CA LEU A 256 3.38 19.81 3.90
C LEU A 256 2.50 20.74 4.73
N ILE A 257 2.02 20.23 5.87
CA ILE A 257 1.22 20.99 6.84
C ILE A 257 1.99 21.01 8.16
N GLY A 258 2.83 22.02 8.34
CA GLY A 258 3.77 22.15 9.47
C GLY A 258 4.99 21.23 9.37
N ALA A 259 4.80 19.96 9.01
CA ALA A 259 5.85 19.00 8.71
C ALA A 259 5.51 18.17 7.46
N THR A 260 6.54 17.64 6.79
CA THR A 260 6.34 16.73 5.66
C THR A 260 5.91 15.35 6.15
N TYR A 261 4.80 14.85 5.62
CA TYR A 261 4.37 13.46 5.79
C TYR A 261 3.80 12.92 4.48
N TYR A 262 3.68 11.60 4.41
CA TYR A 262 3.22 10.88 3.23
C TYR A 262 1.98 10.07 3.60
N ALA A 263 0.89 10.24 2.86
CA ALA A 263 -0.31 9.42 2.98
C ALA A 263 -0.37 8.41 1.84
N ILE A 264 -0.80 7.19 2.14
CA ILE A 264 -1.02 6.17 1.14
C ILE A 264 -2.30 6.51 0.36
N CYS A 265 -2.20 6.55 -0.96
CA CYS A 265 -3.35 6.81 -1.82
C CYS A 265 -4.30 5.62 -1.80
N ASN A 266 -5.54 5.82 -1.33
CA ASN A 266 -6.54 4.77 -1.18
C ASN A 266 -5.95 3.47 -0.56
N PRO A 267 -5.63 3.49 0.75
CA PRO A 267 -4.84 2.44 1.40
C PRO A 267 -5.47 1.04 1.35
N PHE A 268 -6.75 0.94 1.01
CA PHE A 268 -7.49 -0.32 0.92
C PHE A 268 -7.63 -0.85 -0.51
N ILE A 269 -6.89 -0.30 -1.48
CA ILE A 269 -6.73 -0.86 -2.83
C ILE A 269 -5.40 -1.59 -2.92
N TYR A 270 -5.47 -2.83 -3.39
CA TYR A 270 -4.32 -3.66 -3.72
C TYR A 270 -4.42 -4.05 -5.19
N ARG A 271 -3.34 -3.87 -5.92
CA ARG A 271 -3.25 -4.23 -7.34
C ARG A 271 -2.22 -5.34 -7.48
N ILE A 272 -2.55 -6.41 -8.19
CA ILE A 272 -1.55 -7.38 -8.65
C ILE A 272 -1.32 -7.08 -10.13
N GLY A 273 -0.12 -6.62 -10.48
CA GLY A 273 0.23 -6.37 -11.86
C GLY A 273 0.52 -7.66 -12.60
N VAL A 274 0.09 -7.77 -13.85
CA VAL A 274 0.23 -8.95 -14.70
C VAL A 274 0.62 -8.54 -16.10
N GLU A 275 1.20 -9.48 -16.84
CA GLU A 275 1.45 -9.27 -18.27
C GLU A 275 0.14 -8.97 -19.02
N PRO A 276 0.12 -8.02 -19.99
CA PRO A 276 -1.06 -7.70 -20.76
C PRO A 276 -1.64 -8.93 -21.47
N ASN A 277 -2.96 -9.16 -21.36
CA ASN A 277 -3.65 -10.37 -21.82
C ASN A 277 -3.28 -11.68 -21.09
N GLY A 278 -2.37 -11.65 -20.12
CA GLY A 278 -1.93 -12.86 -19.42
C GLY A 278 -2.90 -13.29 -18.33
N GLY A 279 -3.45 -12.33 -17.58
CA GLY A 279 -4.24 -12.63 -16.39
C GLY A 279 -3.42 -13.28 -15.27
N ILE A 280 -4.10 -13.82 -14.26
CA ILE A 280 -3.46 -14.55 -13.16
C ILE A 280 -4.33 -15.69 -12.65
N ASP A 281 -3.71 -16.84 -12.46
CA ASP A 281 -4.34 -18.03 -11.90
C ASP A 281 -4.32 -18.01 -10.37
N PHE A 282 -5.24 -18.75 -9.76
CA PHE A 282 -5.22 -19.03 -8.32
C PHE A 282 -5.54 -20.50 -8.07
N ILE A 283 -4.90 -21.11 -7.09
CA ILE A 283 -5.13 -22.51 -6.71
C ILE A 283 -5.52 -22.53 -5.24
N ASP A 284 -6.62 -23.20 -4.90
CA ASP A 284 -7.15 -23.25 -3.53
C ASP A 284 -7.28 -21.87 -2.88
N SER A 285 -7.78 -20.89 -3.66
CA SER A 285 -7.89 -19.48 -3.28
C SER A 285 -6.54 -18.77 -3.04
N THR A 286 -5.41 -19.34 -3.44
CA THR A 286 -4.08 -18.73 -3.28
C THR A 286 -3.57 -18.18 -4.61
N ILE A 287 -3.10 -16.94 -4.60
CA ILE A 287 -2.40 -16.33 -5.73
C ILE A 287 -0.89 -16.34 -5.45
N GLU A 288 -0.16 -16.96 -6.36
CA GLU A 288 1.30 -17.01 -6.42
C GLU A 288 1.88 -15.92 -7.35
N GLN A 289 3.20 -15.75 -7.35
CA GLN A 289 3.88 -14.73 -8.18
C GLN A 289 4.07 -15.11 -9.67
N GLY A 290 3.57 -16.27 -10.11
CA GLY A 290 3.97 -16.93 -11.38
C GLY A 290 3.67 -16.22 -12.71
N ASN A 291 3.07 -15.02 -12.71
CA ASN A 291 2.85 -14.19 -13.90
C ASN A 291 2.74 -12.70 -13.55
N THR A 292 3.43 -12.25 -12.49
CA THR A 292 3.30 -10.88 -12.02
C THR A 292 4.25 -9.93 -12.74
N LYS A 293 3.75 -8.76 -13.12
CA LYS A 293 4.52 -7.63 -13.61
C LYS A 293 4.42 -6.48 -12.61
N LYS A 294 5.52 -5.74 -12.40
CA LYS A 294 5.59 -4.67 -11.40
C LYS A 294 6.19 -3.42 -12.05
N ALA A 295 5.78 -2.25 -11.55
CA ALA A 295 6.41 -1.00 -11.89
C ALA A 295 7.58 -0.76 -10.94
N ASP A 296 8.70 -0.27 -11.47
CA ASP A 296 9.92 0.04 -10.72
C ASP A 296 9.88 1.45 -10.10
N TYR A 297 8.68 2.03 -10.01
CA TYR A 297 8.44 3.36 -9.50
C TYR A 297 7.07 3.44 -8.85
N ILE A 298 6.86 4.49 -8.07
CA ILE A 298 5.55 4.94 -7.61
C ILE A 298 5.33 6.39 -8.00
N VAL A 299 4.06 6.78 -8.09
CA VAL A 299 3.68 8.19 -8.14
C VAL A 299 3.50 8.70 -6.71
N ALA A 300 4.16 9.81 -6.37
CA ALA A 300 4.01 10.47 -5.07
C ALA A 300 3.77 11.97 -5.26
N GLY A 301 2.49 12.33 -5.31
CA GLY A 301 2.03 13.67 -5.69
C GLY A 301 2.09 14.70 -4.57
N ASP A 302 2.51 15.93 -4.87
CA ASP A 302 2.55 17.05 -3.90
C ASP A 302 1.16 17.68 -3.69
N CYS A 303 0.55 17.44 -2.54
CA CYS A 303 -0.82 17.87 -2.22
C CYS A 303 -0.97 19.38 -1.99
N ARG A 304 0.10 20.17 -2.08
CA ARG A 304 0.02 21.63 -2.13
C ARG A 304 -0.52 22.16 -3.45
N THR A 305 -0.43 21.38 -4.53
CA THR A 305 -0.91 21.77 -5.87
C THR A 305 -2.01 20.82 -6.34
N ILE A 306 -2.81 21.26 -7.32
CA ILE A 306 -3.85 20.41 -7.90
C ILE A 306 -3.22 19.31 -8.76
N GLU A 307 -2.14 19.62 -9.45
CA GLU A 307 -1.37 18.70 -10.30
C GLU A 307 -0.80 17.57 -9.45
N GLY A 308 -0.15 17.88 -8.32
CA GLY A 308 0.35 16.87 -7.41
C GLY A 308 -0.77 16.08 -6.73
N LEU A 309 -1.86 16.74 -6.34
CA LEU A 309 -3.02 16.07 -5.74
C LEU A 309 -3.68 15.02 -6.66
N ILE A 310 -3.70 15.23 -7.99
CA ILE A 310 -4.28 14.26 -8.93
C ILE A 310 -3.26 13.27 -9.49
N ALA A 311 -1.96 13.51 -9.32
CA ALA A 311 -0.89 12.74 -9.96
C ALA A 311 -1.04 11.21 -9.80
N PRO A 312 -1.36 10.65 -8.61
CA PRO A 312 -1.56 9.20 -8.45
C PRO A 312 -2.68 8.60 -9.32
N TYR A 313 -3.61 9.43 -9.81
CA TYR A 313 -4.76 9.02 -10.62
C TYR A 313 -4.61 9.38 -12.10
N ASP A 314 -3.64 10.24 -12.43
CA ASP A 314 -3.24 10.70 -13.76
C ASP A 314 -1.81 10.21 -14.03
N GLU A 315 -1.61 8.90 -13.82
CA GLU A 315 -0.32 8.20 -13.96
C GLU A 315 0.34 8.44 -15.34
N GLU A 316 -0.46 8.78 -16.36
CA GLU A 316 0.02 9.06 -17.72
C GLU A 316 0.66 10.45 -17.92
N ASN A 317 0.32 11.43 -17.08
CA ASN A 317 0.67 12.86 -17.28
C ASN A 317 1.30 13.46 -16.02
N THR A 318 2.22 12.72 -15.38
CA THR A 318 2.82 13.16 -14.11
C THR A 318 4.34 13.08 -14.12
N GLU A 319 4.96 14.10 -13.52
CA GLU A 319 6.39 14.14 -13.24
C GLU A 319 6.71 13.72 -11.79
N TYR A 320 5.68 13.47 -10.96
CA TYR A 320 5.78 13.12 -9.55
C TYR A 320 6.21 11.66 -9.32
N ILE A 321 7.34 11.28 -9.93
CA ILE A 321 7.86 9.91 -9.97
C ILE A 321 8.90 9.71 -8.88
N TYR A 322 8.75 8.63 -8.11
CA TYR A 322 9.73 8.15 -7.15
C TYR A 322 10.15 6.75 -7.58
N LYS A 323 11.45 6.57 -7.85
CA LYS A 323 12.00 5.32 -8.38
C LYS A 323 12.36 4.40 -7.22
N ILE A 324 12.01 3.13 -7.33
CA ILE A 324 12.26 2.11 -6.30
C ILE A 324 13.73 1.69 -6.38
N GLU A 325 14.39 1.59 -5.24
CA GLU A 325 15.76 1.10 -5.15
C GLU A 325 15.79 -0.43 -5.23
N LYS A 326 16.62 -0.96 -6.13
CA LYS A 326 16.82 -2.40 -6.29
C LYS A 326 18.01 -2.83 -5.46
N VAL A 327 17.85 -2.80 -4.13
CA VAL A 327 18.96 -2.99 -3.18
C VAL A 327 19.70 -4.31 -3.41
N SER A 328 18.97 -5.38 -3.73
CA SER A 328 19.54 -6.70 -4.06
C SER A 328 20.50 -6.68 -5.26
N GLU A 329 20.39 -5.70 -6.15
CA GLU A 329 21.25 -5.50 -7.32
C GLU A 329 22.44 -4.57 -7.02
N SER A 330 22.44 -3.89 -5.88
CA SER A 330 23.44 -2.88 -5.51
C SER A 330 24.71 -3.45 -4.84
N GLY A 331 24.68 -4.71 -4.42
CA GLY A 331 25.73 -5.33 -3.60
C GLY A 331 25.71 -4.94 -2.11
N ASN A 332 24.77 -4.10 -1.68
CA ASN A 332 24.54 -3.81 -0.27
C ASN A 332 23.65 -4.89 0.36
N PRO A 333 23.84 -5.19 1.66
CA PRO A 333 23.07 -6.24 2.32
C PRO A 333 21.61 -5.86 2.55
N ASN A 334 21.31 -4.56 2.73
CA ASN A 334 19.95 -4.06 2.93
C ASN A 334 19.84 -2.54 2.67
N ALA A 335 18.63 -2.00 2.67
CA ALA A 335 18.33 -0.61 2.33
C ALA A 335 18.99 0.42 3.25
N LEU A 336 19.13 0.11 4.55
CA LEU A 336 19.78 1.03 5.50
C LEU A 336 21.27 1.16 5.20
N GLU A 337 21.92 0.05 4.87
CA GLU A 337 23.34 0.00 4.47
C GLU A 337 23.58 0.66 3.10
N PHE A 338 22.67 0.43 2.15
CA PHE A 338 22.67 1.14 0.88
C PHE A 338 22.59 2.64 1.09
N TRP A 339 21.65 3.10 1.93
CA TRP A 339 21.48 4.52 2.22
C TRP A 339 22.73 5.12 2.84
N LEU A 340 23.35 4.42 3.80
CA LEU A 340 24.56 4.92 4.47
C LEU A 340 25.73 5.07 3.49
N THR A 341 25.94 4.06 2.64
CA THR A 341 27.01 4.03 1.63
C THR A 341 26.82 5.12 0.57
N ASN A 342 25.58 5.43 0.22
CA ASN A 342 25.22 6.38 -0.83
C ASN A 342 24.65 7.70 -0.30
N ARG A 343 24.91 8.05 0.96
CA ARG A 343 24.38 9.29 1.55
C ARG A 343 24.93 10.51 0.81
N ASN A 344 24.07 11.52 0.62
CA ASN A 344 24.41 12.78 -0.05
C ASN A 344 24.89 12.63 -1.50
N SER A 345 24.50 11.57 -2.20
CA SER A 345 24.69 11.41 -3.65
C SER A 345 23.34 11.32 -4.37
N ASP A 346 23.36 11.53 -5.68
CA ASP A 346 22.18 11.43 -6.53
C ASP A 346 21.87 9.97 -6.85
N GLN A 347 20.71 9.51 -6.39
CA GLN A 347 20.20 8.15 -6.63
C GLN A 347 18.99 8.13 -7.57
N TYR A 348 18.71 9.25 -8.24
CA TYR A 348 17.49 9.42 -9.03
C TYR A 348 17.77 9.72 -10.51
N THR A 349 18.64 10.68 -10.82
CA THR A 349 18.74 11.24 -12.19
C THR A 349 19.03 10.17 -13.24
N ASP A 350 20.04 9.34 -13.01
CA ASP A 350 20.49 8.31 -13.96
C ASP A 350 19.80 6.94 -13.75
N LYS A 351 18.85 6.84 -12.82
CA LYS A 351 18.13 5.59 -12.55
C LYS A 351 17.05 5.37 -13.61
N GLU A 352 17.19 4.35 -14.43
CA GLU A 352 16.19 4.00 -15.45
C GLU A 352 15.02 3.21 -14.83
N VAL A 353 13.79 3.46 -15.30
CA VAL A 353 12.59 2.70 -14.92
C VAL A 353 11.73 2.43 -16.15
N GLU A 354 11.08 1.27 -16.18
CA GLU A 354 10.05 0.98 -17.19
C GLU A 354 8.76 1.73 -16.84
N PHE A 355 8.41 2.74 -17.63
CA PHE A 355 7.17 3.48 -17.45
C PHE A 355 5.96 2.67 -17.95
N THR A 356 4.84 2.83 -17.26
CA THR A 356 3.58 2.27 -17.73
C THR A 356 3.14 3.01 -19.01
N GLU A 357 2.71 2.25 -20.02
CA GLU A 357 2.23 2.78 -21.29
C GLU A 357 0.70 2.81 -21.31
N PHE A 358 0.17 3.82 -22.01
CA PHE A 358 -1.26 4.10 -22.10
C PHE A 358 -1.70 4.09 -23.56
N LYS A 359 -2.91 3.61 -23.79
CA LYS A 359 -3.55 3.69 -25.11
C LYS A 359 -3.79 5.16 -25.47
N LYS A 360 -3.24 5.54 -26.63
CA LYS A 360 -3.33 6.89 -27.19
C LYS A 360 -4.76 7.32 -27.51
#